data_AF-A0A086JXK2-F1
#
_entry.id   AF-A0A086JXK2-F1
#
_cell.length_a   1.000
_cell.length_b   1.000
_cell.length_c   1.000
_cell.angle_alpha   90.00
_cell.angle_beta   90.00
_cell.angle_gamma   90.00
#
_symmetry.space_group_name_H-M   'P 1'
#
loop_
_entity.id
_entity.type
_entity.pdbx_description
1 polymer ?
#
loop_
_entity_poly.entity_id
_entity_poly.type
_entity_poly.pdbx_seq_one_letter_code
_entity_poly.pdbx_strand_id
1 'polypeptide(L)'
;MARISVVPIRLITMGSLFFVVVVLMSTTALRAEGTNGAPSTKICNADAAAKGGISVEVDPATKKVSFSCGTDMGNVLPLPGDNNTITKCYSRVNLQGETPLAEHFGEGSKANVKTASTTSGTSAEVSLTVGKLPEMTDTIYFACSTTPASGANRAPTGDPSQNSDGNRGKTKCVVTVTVPADPNANTCTVAKQSMTLMITRDSKTVSFLCDMDIATLLPQDFSHEILDESCQEKVKLADVLPSATLQETSSAYVFSVKELPKTEATYCYKCSPLVDSGDTADGKKNACTVKIRVSASSGENLSVSVTAGSVCALVFGLFVSSVFSAVPL
;
A
#
# COMPACT_ATOMS: atom_id res chain seq x y z
N MET A 1 51.73 -58.19 20.80
CA MET A 1 51.15 -58.29 19.45
C MET A 1 50.32 -57.02 19.25
N ALA A 2 50.86 -55.98 18.60
CA ALA A 2 50.82 -55.75 17.14
C ALA A 2 49.37 -55.48 16.67
N ARG A 3 48.96 -54.38 16.01
CA ARG A 3 49.65 -53.31 15.27
C ARG A 3 48.77 -52.05 15.29
N ILE A 4 49.38 -50.87 15.41
CA ILE A 4 48.73 -49.57 15.11
C ILE A 4 48.98 -49.30 13.62
N SER A 5 47.90 -49.11 12.86
CA SER A 5 47.98 -48.77 11.44
C SER A 5 47.93 -47.25 11.28
N VAL A 6 49.03 -46.68 10.81
CA VAL A 6 49.18 -45.28 10.42
C VAL A 6 48.74 -45.15 8.96
N VAL A 7 47.74 -44.31 8.69
CA VAL A 7 47.31 -43.96 7.32
C VAL A 7 47.95 -42.63 6.94
N PRO A 8 48.68 -42.54 5.80
CA PRO A 8 49.28 -41.29 5.36
C PRO A 8 48.25 -40.37 4.70
N ILE A 9 48.16 -39.15 5.20
CA ILE A 9 47.41 -38.03 4.60
C ILE A 9 48.19 -37.55 3.37
N ARG A 10 47.59 -37.67 2.17
CA ARG A 10 48.10 -37.02 0.96
C ARG A 10 47.66 -35.56 0.94
N LEU A 11 48.66 -34.68 1.04
CA LEU A 11 48.56 -33.25 0.74
C LEU A 11 48.38 -33.09 -0.78
N ILE A 12 47.24 -32.55 -1.22
CA ILE A 12 47.06 -32.08 -2.60
C ILE A 12 47.00 -30.56 -2.54
N THR A 13 48.10 -29.93 -2.94
CA THR A 13 48.20 -28.52 -3.30
C THR A 13 47.43 -28.29 -4.59
N MET A 14 46.20 -27.79 -4.50
CA MET A 14 45.49 -27.25 -5.65
C MET A 14 45.76 -25.74 -5.73
N GLY A 15 46.46 -25.35 -6.77
CA GLY A 15 46.86 -23.99 -7.05
C GLY A 15 45.67 -23.04 -7.17
N SER A 16 45.79 -21.91 -6.50
CA SER A 16 44.89 -20.77 -6.58
C SER A 16 45.04 -20.10 -7.95
N LEU A 17 44.25 -20.52 -8.94
CA LEU A 17 44.02 -19.73 -10.14
C LEU A 17 43.09 -18.57 -9.76
N PHE A 18 43.67 -17.41 -9.50
CA PHE A 18 42.94 -16.14 -9.43
C PHE A 18 42.46 -15.77 -10.83
N PHE A 19 41.28 -16.25 -11.22
CA PHE A 19 40.51 -15.59 -12.27
C PHE A 19 39.92 -14.31 -11.68
N VAL A 20 40.55 -13.18 -11.96
CA VAL A 20 39.92 -11.87 -11.83
C VAL A 20 38.90 -11.76 -12.96
N VAL A 21 37.70 -12.33 -12.74
CA VAL A 21 36.53 -11.99 -13.54
C VAL A 21 36.03 -10.66 -13.02
N VAL A 22 36.42 -9.57 -13.69
CA VAL A 22 35.71 -8.30 -13.57
C VAL A 22 34.33 -8.52 -14.19
N VAL A 23 33.38 -8.98 -13.38
CA VAL A 23 31.97 -8.90 -13.73
C VAL A 23 31.61 -7.43 -13.64
N LEU A 24 31.74 -6.73 -14.77
CA LEU A 24 30.91 -5.56 -15.04
C LEU A 24 29.46 -6.05 -14.96
N MET A 25 28.88 -5.96 -13.76
CA MET A 25 27.44 -5.91 -13.57
C MET A 25 26.99 -4.61 -14.22
N SER A 26 26.91 -4.61 -15.55
CA SER A 26 26.00 -3.75 -16.27
C SER A 26 24.62 -4.15 -15.77
N THR A 27 24.12 -3.42 -14.78
CA THR A 27 22.68 -3.35 -14.51
C THR A 27 22.05 -2.67 -15.72
N THR A 28 21.99 -3.38 -16.85
CA THR A 28 20.90 -3.21 -17.79
C THR A 28 19.67 -3.69 -17.06
N ALA A 29 19.15 -2.85 -16.17
CA ALA A 29 17.72 -2.77 -16.01
C ALA A 29 17.21 -2.52 -17.43
N LEU A 30 16.72 -3.57 -18.07
CA LEU A 30 15.68 -3.46 -19.07
C LEU A 30 14.51 -2.77 -18.36
N ARG A 31 14.63 -1.45 -18.25
CA ARG A 31 13.50 -0.56 -18.17
C ARG A 31 12.85 -0.77 -19.52
N ALA A 32 11.90 -1.72 -19.54
CA ALA A 32 10.79 -1.61 -20.45
C ALA A 32 10.32 -0.16 -20.27
N GLU A 33 10.63 0.69 -21.25
CA GLU A 33 9.74 1.79 -21.56
C GLU A 33 8.40 1.12 -21.79
N GLY A 34 7.65 0.97 -20.70
CA GLY A 34 6.22 0.83 -20.76
C GLY A 34 5.81 1.99 -21.63
N THR A 35 5.44 1.68 -22.86
CA THR A 35 4.65 2.54 -23.70
C THR A 35 3.67 3.20 -22.74
N ASN A 36 3.72 4.53 -22.64
CA ASN A 36 2.68 5.34 -22.00
C ASN A 36 1.39 5.15 -22.81
N GLY A 37 0.90 3.90 -22.88
CA GLY A 37 -0.42 3.57 -23.31
C GLY A 37 -1.29 4.20 -22.26
N ALA A 38 -1.98 5.27 -22.69
CA ALA A 38 -2.98 5.91 -21.86
C ALA A 38 -3.81 4.82 -21.18
N PRO A 39 -4.02 4.88 -19.85
CA PRO A 39 -4.79 3.87 -19.15
C PRO A 39 -6.10 3.67 -19.89
N SER A 40 -6.43 2.42 -20.21
CA SER A 40 -7.63 2.12 -21.01
C SER A 40 -8.87 2.68 -20.31
N THR A 41 -9.44 3.76 -20.83
CA THR A 41 -10.61 4.41 -20.25
C THR A 41 -11.77 3.42 -20.20
N LYS A 42 -12.30 3.17 -19.01
CA LYS A 42 -13.47 2.29 -18.83
C LYS A 42 -14.74 3.02 -19.27
N ILE A 43 -15.62 2.33 -19.98
CA ILE A 43 -16.86 2.88 -20.53
C ILE A 43 -18.05 2.29 -19.79
N CYS A 44 -18.92 3.16 -19.27
CA CYS A 44 -20.20 2.83 -18.66
C CYS A 44 -21.32 2.97 -19.72
N ASN A 45 -21.87 1.85 -20.17
CA ASN A 45 -22.96 1.75 -21.14
C ASN A 45 -24.04 0.77 -20.62
N ALA A 46 -25.06 0.48 -21.44
CA ALA A 46 -26.14 -0.45 -21.08
C ALA A 46 -25.63 -1.86 -20.73
N ASP A 47 -24.65 -2.37 -21.44
CA ASP A 47 -24.08 -3.69 -21.17
C ASP A 47 -23.36 -3.72 -19.81
N ALA A 48 -22.62 -2.66 -19.49
CA ALA A 48 -21.98 -2.51 -18.18
C ALA A 48 -23.04 -2.35 -17.07
N ALA A 49 -24.09 -1.56 -17.32
CA ALA A 49 -25.21 -1.40 -16.38
C ALA A 49 -25.88 -2.74 -16.04
N ALA A 50 -26.10 -3.60 -17.05
CA ALA A 50 -26.66 -4.93 -16.86
C ALA A 50 -25.77 -5.86 -16.01
N LYS A 51 -24.46 -5.55 -15.90
CA LYS A 51 -23.48 -6.26 -15.08
C LYS A 51 -23.22 -5.59 -13.73
N GLY A 52 -24.01 -4.57 -13.36
CA GLY A 52 -23.87 -3.85 -12.10
C GLY A 52 -22.98 -2.60 -12.16
N GLY A 53 -22.44 -2.23 -13.32
CA GLY A 53 -21.65 -1.02 -13.52
C GLY A 53 -20.19 -1.26 -13.91
N ILE A 54 -19.34 -0.28 -13.63
CA ILE A 54 -17.88 -0.36 -13.80
C ILE A 54 -17.17 0.02 -12.51
N SER A 55 -15.93 -0.45 -12.35
CA SER A 55 -15.03 -0.03 -11.28
C SER A 55 -13.79 0.62 -11.87
N VAL A 56 -13.35 1.73 -11.28
CA VAL A 56 -12.12 2.45 -11.62
C VAL A 56 -11.39 2.84 -10.34
N GLU A 57 -10.08 3.06 -10.44
CA GLU A 57 -9.23 3.39 -9.28
C GLU A 57 -8.46 4.68 -9.55
N VAL A 58 -8.36 5.53 -8.53
CA VAL A 58 -7.53 6.74 -8.56
C VAL A 58 -6.07 6.34 -8.52
N ASP A 59 -5.31 6.81 -9.50
CA ASP A 59 -3.86 6.63 -9.48
C ASP A 59 -3.26 7.45 -8.32
N PRO A 60 -2.54 6.82 -7.37
CA PRO A 60 -2.08 7.50 -6.16
C PRO A 60 -0.98 8.54 -6.42
N ALA A 61 -0.23 8.41 -7.52
CA ALA A 61 0.85 9.35 -7.85
C ALA A 61 0.31 10.64 -8.49
N THR A 62 -0.65 10.51 -9.38
CA THR A 62 -1.25 11.62 -10.13
C THR A 62 -2.53 12.16 -9.49
N LYS A 63 -3.14 11.39 -8.57
CA LYS A 63 -4.41 11.67 -7.90
C LYS A 63 -5.58 11.82 -8.87
N LYS A 64 -5.55 11.08 -9.96
CA LYS A 64 -6.50 11.19 -11.08
C LYS A 64 -7.05 9.85 -11.51
N VAL A 65 -8.27 9.88 -12.05
CA VAL A 65 -8.89 8.76 -12.76
C VAL A 65 -9.85 9.28 -13.82
N SER A 66 -10.03 8.52 -14.88
CA SER A 66 -11.01 8.82 -15.93
C SER A 66 -11.87 7.62 -16.31
N PHE A 67 -13.11 7.94 -16.65
CA PHE A 67 -14.08 6.99 -17.20
C PHE A 67 -14.99 7.72 -18.19
N SER A 68 -15.72 6.97 -19.00
CA SER A 68 -16.64 7.54 -19.99
C SER A 68 -18.05 6.99 -19.81
N CYS A 69 -19.05 7.83 -20.02
CA CYS A 69 -20.43 7.44 -20.26
C CYS A 69 -20.63 7.22 -21.77
N GLY A 70 -21.11 6.03 -22.13
CA GLY A 70 -21.41 5.65 -23.51
C GLY A 70 -22.49 6.52 -24.15
N THR A 71 -22.61 6.48 -25.48
CA THR A 71 -23.57 7.29 -26.23
C THR A 71 -25.03 7.00 -25.90
N ASP A 72 -25.30 5.82 -25.36
CA ASP A 72 -26.60 5.36 -24.87
C ASP A 72 -26.92 5.86 -23.45
N MET A 73 -25.92 6.35 -22.69
CA MET A 73 -26.06 6.79 -21.30
C MET A 73 -25.28 8.07 -20.98
N GLY A 74 -25.23 9.03 -21.91
CA GLY A 74 -24.36 10.21 -21.82
C GLY A 74 -24.56 11.19 -20.65
N ASN A 75 -25.58 11.02 -19.81
CA ASN A 75 -25.81 11.92 -18.69
C ASN A 75 -25.02 11.47 -17.46
N VAL A 76 -24.20 12.35 -16.90
CA VAL A 76 -23.39 12.07 -15.70
C VAL A 76 -24.14 12.48 -14.42
N LEU A 77 -24.02 11.68 -13.36
CA LEU A 77 -24.54 11.92 -12.02
C LEU A 77 -23.42 11.81 -10.96
N PRO A 78 -23.36 12.68 -9.94
CA PRO A 78 -24.20 13.87 -9.75
C PRO A 78 -24.13 14.85 -10.93
N LEU A 79 -25.19 15.66 -11.09
CA LEU A 79 -25.25 16.58 -12.21
C LEU A 79 -24.06 17.55 -12.16
N PRO A 80 -23.38 17.78 -13.30
CA PRO A 80 -22.39 18.84 -13.37
C PRO A 80 -23.06 20.19 -13.11
N GLY A 81 -22.42 21.00 -12.28
CA GLY A 81 -22.76 22.40 -12.08
C GLY A 81 -22.17 23.27 -13.20
N ASP A 82 -21.87 24.52 -12.84
CA ASP A 82 -21.29 25.47 -13.78
C ASP A 82 -19.96 24.97 -14.36
N ASN A 83 -19.72 25.32 -15.63
CA ASN A 83 -18.50 24.95 -16.37
C ASN A 83 -18.26 23.44 -16.50
N ASN A 84 -19.32 22.61 -16.51
CA ASN A 84 -19.25 21.15 -16.58
C ASN A 84 -18.42 20.52 -15.44
N THR A 85 -18.44 21.14 -14.26
CA THR A 85 -17.71 20.64 -13.10
C THR A 85 -18.64 19.93 -12.12
N ILE A 86 -18.20 18.80 -11.59
CA ILE A 86 -18.89 18.06 -10.53
C ILE A 86 -18.06 18.21 -9.26
N THR A 87 -18.69 18.78 -8.23
CA THR A 87 -18.08 19.02 -6.91
C THR A 87 -18.62 18.09 -5.83
N LYS A 88 -19.52 17.17 -6.18
CA LYS A 88 -20.14 16.21 -5.27
C LYS A 88 -19.98 14.79 -5.80
N CYS A 89 -20.06 13.81 -4.91
CA CYS A 89 -20.17 12.40 -5.24
C CYS A 89 -21.26 11.76 -4.40
N TYR A 90 -21.61 10.51 -4.67
CA TYR A 90 -22.42 9.71 -3.75
C TYR A 90 -21.49 8.86 -2.88
N SER A 91 -21.78 8.77 -1.57
CA SER A 91 -21.04 7.88 -0.66
C SER A 91 -21.61 6.46 -0.63
N ARG A 92 -22.71 6.21 -1.36
CA ARG A 92 -23.43 4.93 -1.36
C ARG A 92 -23.77 4.48 -2.76
N VAL A 93 -23.69 3.16 -2.99
CA VAL A 93 -23.98 2.51 -4.29
C VAL A 93 -25.40 2.75 -4.81
N ASN A 94 -26.36 2.99 -3.91
CA ASN A 94 -27.74 3.31 -4.28
C ASN A 94 -27.92 4.77 -4.76
N LEU A 95 -26.83 5.53 -4.89
CA LEU A 95 -26.79 6.92 -5.37
C LEU A 95 -27.64 7.86 -4.51
N GLN A 96 -27.63 7.63 -3.20
CA GLN A 96 -28.28 8.50 -2.20
C GLN A 96 -27.22 9.15 -1.32
N GLY A 97 -27.52 10.38 -0.88
CA GLY A 97 -26.61 11.17 -0.06
C GLY A 97 -25.45 11.71 -0.88
N GLU A 98 -25.64 12.88 -1.49
CA GLU A 98 -24.54 13.59 -2.13
C GLU A 98 -23.63 14.22 -1.08
N THR A 99 -22.33 13.98 -1.18
CA THR A 99 -21.31 14.57 -0.32
C THR A 99 -20.34 15.41 -1.15
N PRO A 100 -19.93 16.60 -0.67
CA PRO A 100 -18.93 17.40 -1.36
C PRO A 100 -17.58 16.67 -1.46
N LEU A 101 -17.02 16.62 -2.67
CA LEU A 101 -15.71 16.01 -2.91
C LEU A 101 -14.60 16.70 -2.12
N ALA A 102 -14.68 18.03 -1.95
CA ALA A 102 -13.67 18.80 -1.23
C ALA A 102 -13.69 18.56 0.29
N GLU A 103 -14.86 18.26 0.87
CA GLU A 103 -14.95 17.89 2.28
C GLU A 103 -14.32 16.50 2.52
N HIS A 104 -14.44 15.61 1.55
CA HIS A 104 -14.00 14.22 1.67
C HIS A 104 -12.52 14.01 1.30
N PHE A 105 -12.05 14.71 0.27
CA PHE A 105 -10.69 14.54 -0.28
C PHE A 105 -9.88 15.85 -0.29
N GLY A 106 -10.33 16.88 0.44
CA GLY A 106 -9.63 18.16 0.57
C GLY A 106 -9.78 19.09 -0.65
N GLU A 107 -9.27 20.30 -0.48
CA GLU A 107 -9.30 21.37 -1.48
C GLU A 107 -8.77 20.93 -2.85
N GLY A 108 -9.43 21.41 -3.91
CA GLY A 108 -9.11 21.06 -5.30
C GLY A 108 -9.76 19.78 -5.84
N SER A 109 -10.44 19.01 -4.99
CA SER A 109 -11.16 17.79 -5.41
C SER A 109 -12.39 18.10 -6.26
N LYS A 110 -12.40 17.62 -7.51
CA LYS A 110 -13.48 17.84 -8.48
C LYS A 110 -13.38 16.88 -9.64
N ALA A 111 -14.50 16.66 -10.34
CA ALA A 111 -14.51 16.03 -11.64
C ALA A 111 -14.88 17.04 -12.74
N ASN A 112 -14.25 16.92 -13.91
CA ASN A 112 -14.59 17.69 -15.10
C ASN A 112 -15.26 16.78 -16.11
N VAL A 113 -16.32 17.27 -16.74
CA VAL A 113 -17.08 16.53 -17.75
C VAL A 113 -16.86 17.15 -19.13
N LYS A 114 -16.36 16.35 -20.07
CA LYS A 114 -16.30 16.71 -21.49
C LYS A 114 -17.39 15.95 -22.23
N THR A 115 -18.39 16.66 -22.74
CA THR A 115 -19.45 16.06 -23.54
C THR A 115 -19.10 16.11 -25.01
N ALA A 116 -19.46 15.05 -25.73
CA ALA A 116 -19.36 14.98 -27.19
C ALA A 116 -20.70 14.47 -27.74
N SER A 117 -21.25 15.22 -28.70
CA SER A 117 -22.50 14.85 -29.37
C SER A 117 -22.17 14.24 -30.73
N THR A 118 -22.69 13.04 -30.98
CA THR A 118 -22.56 12.32 -32.25
C THR A 118 -23.94 12.05 -32.84
N THR A 119 -24.01 11.66 -34.11
CA THR A 119 -25.26 11.17 -34.73
C THR A 119 -25.84 9.95 -34.00
N SER A 120 -25.02 9.20 -33.27
CA SER A 120 -25.40 8.03 -32.47
C SER A 120 -25.80 8.35 -31.02
N GLY A 121 -25.76 9.61 -30.58
CA GLY A 121 -26.10 10.03 -29.22
C GLY A 121 -25.02 10.90 -28.56
N THR A 122 -25.23 11.22 -27.29
CA THR A 122 -24.30 12.03 -26.49
C THR A 122 -23.45 11.11 -25.63
N SER A 123 -22.13 11.24 -25.71
CA SER A 123 -21.18 10.60 -24.78
C SER A 123 -20.58 11.65 -23.85
N ALA A 124 -20.11 11.23 -22.69
CA ALA A 124 -19.41 12.10 -21.76
C ALA A 124 -18.13 11.43 -21.26
N GLU A 125 -17.03 12.17 -21.22
CA GLU A 125 -15.79 11.76 -20.56
C GLU A 125 -15.68 12.50 -19.22
N VAL A 126 -15.42 11.76 -18.16
CA VAL A 126 -15.27 12.29 -16.81
C VAL A 126 -13.82 12.12 -16.37
N SER A 127 -13.20 13.22 -15.93
CA SER A 127 -11.87 13.23 -15.32
C SER A 127 -11.96 13.71 -13.89
N LEU A 128 -11.84 12.78 -12.94
CA LEU A 128 -11.80 13.07 -11.50
C LEU A 128 -10.37 13.39 -11.07
N THR A 129 -10.23 14.43 -10.26
CA THR A 129 -9.00 14.76 -9.51
C THR A 129 -9.35 14.86 -8.04
N VAL A 130 -8.55 14.24 -7.18
CA VAL A 130 -8.65 14.37 -5.72
C VAL A 130 -7.51 15.24 -5.19
N GLY A 131 -7.79 16.12 -4.24
CA GLY A 131 -6.80 17.04 -3.68
C GLY A 131 -5.80 16.32 -2.76
N LYS A 132 -6.34 15.51 -1.86
CA LYS A 132 -5.63 14.69 -0.88
C LYS A 132 -6.14 13.26 -0.96
N LEU A 133 -5.22 12.29 -0.80
CA LEU A 133 -5.60 10.90 -0.62
C LEU A 133 -6.12 10.70 0.81
N PRO A 134 -7.15 9.85 1.01
CA PRO A 134 -7.67 9.52 2.33
C PRO A 134 -6.65 8.73 3.16
N GLU A 135 -6.88 8.62 4.48
CA GLU A 135 -6.00 7.82 5.34
C GLU A 135 -6.17 6.31 5.13
N MET A 136 -7.39 5.86 4.83
CA MET A 136 -7.71 4.49 4.41
C MET A 136 -8.23 4.49 2.97
N THR A 137 -8.25 3.33 2.33
CA THR A 137 -8.92 3.20 1.04
C THR A 137 -10.39 3.55 1.20
N ASP A 138 -10.89 4.33 0.26
CA ASP A 138 -12.26 4.84 0.29
C ASP A 138 -12.95 4.56 -1.05
N THR A 139 -14.28 4.54 -1.04
CA THR A 139 -15.10 4.26 -2.22
C THR A 139 -16.20 5.30 -2.37
N ILE A 140 -16.22 5.96 -3.53
CA ILE A 140 -17.27 6.90 -3.92
C ILE A 140 -17.93 6.44 -5.21
N TYR A 141 -19.12 6.98 -5.48
CA TYR A 141 -19.93 6.56 -6.60
C TYR A 141 -20.34 7.74 -7.49
N PHE A 142 -20.32 7.48 -8.79
CA PHE A 142 -20.95 8.27 -9.84
C PHE A 142 -21.91 7.38 -10.62
N ALA A 143 -22.67 7.95 -11.55
CA ALA A 143 -23.44 7.14 -12.49
C ALA A 143 -23.55 7.81 -13.86
N CYS A 144 -23.72 6.97 -14.88
CA CYS A 144 -24.15 7.35 -16.21
C CYS A 144 -25.63 6.96 -16.39
N SER A 145 -26.44 7.80 -17.01
CA SER A 145 -27.87 7.52 -17.22
C SER A 145 -28.39 7.89 -18.60
N THR A 146 -29.41 7.14 -19.04
CA THR A 146 -30.13 7.39 -20.30
C THR A 146 -30.96 8.68 -20.24
N THR A 147 -31.47 9.03 -19.05
CA THR A 147 -32.32 10.21 -18.82
C THR A 147 -31.50 11.32 -18.16
N PRO A 148 -31.56 12.58 -18.65
CA PRO A 148 -31.03 13.71 -17.91
C PRO A 148 -31.72 13.79 -16.55
N ALA A 149 -30.97 14.01 -15.46
CA ALA A 149 -31.61 14.19 -14.16
C ALA A 149 -32.53 15.42 -14.23
N SER A 150 -33.82 15.19 -14.03
CA SER A 150 -34.81 16.26 -14.02
C SER A 150 -34.47 17.18 -12.85
N GLY A 151 -34.03 18.41 -13.15
CA GLY A 151 -33.79 19.42 -12.14
C GLY A 151 -35.00 19.52 -11.22
N ALA A 152 -34.76 19.43 -9.92
CA ALA A 152 -35.77 19.64 -8.89
C ALA A 152 -36.22 21.11 -8.97
N ASN A 153 -37.24 21.40 -9.79
CA ASN A 153 -38.08 22.61 -9.75
C ASN A 153 -39.22 22.56 -10.79
N ARG A 154 -39.96 21.45 -10.85
CA ARG A 154 -41.35 21.51 -11.35
C ARG A 154 -42.27 20.91 -10.31
N ALA A 155 -43.08 21.78 -9.72
CA ALA A 155 -44.17 21.40 -8.83
C ALA A 155 -45.09 20.38 -9.53
N PRO A 156 -45.54 19.32 -8.84
CA PRO A 156 -46.48 18.37 -9.39
C PRO A 156 -47.87 19.02 -9.42
N THR A 157 -48.25 19.57 -10.57
CA THR A 157 -49.67 19.84 -10.85
C THR A 157 -50.23 18.55 -11.46
N GLY A 158 -51.17 17.96 -10.72
CA GLY A 158 -51.48 16.53 -10.79
C GLY A 158 -52.31 16.07 -11.99
N ASP A 159 -52.25 14.76 -12.20
CA ASP A 159 -53.37 13.95 -12.68
C ASP A 159 -53.15 12.49 -12.23
N PRO A 160 -54.04 11.87 -11.43
CA PRO A 160 -53.93 10.48 -11.03
C PRO A 160 -54.81 9.60 -11.92
N SER A 161 -54.33 9.23 -13.12
CA SER A 161 -54.95 8.15 -13.88
C SER A 161 -54.03 7.58 -14.98
N GLN A 162 -53.38 6.45 -14.71
CA GLN A 162 -53.51 5.19 -15.47
C GLN A 162 -52.37 4.21 -15.17
N ASN A 163 -52.79 2.96 -14.98
CA ASN A 163 -51.99 1.79 -14.70
C ASN A 163 -51.30 1.19 -15.95
N SER A 164 -50.14 0.59 -15.68
CA SER A 164 -49.53 -0.59 -16.35
C SER A 164 -48.74 -0.41 -17.66
N ASP A 165 -47.56 -1.03 -17.66
CA ASP A 165 -46.64 -1.34 -18.79
C ASP A 165 -45.72 -0.24 -19.35
N GLY A 166 -45.06 0.51 -18.46
CA GLY A 166 -44.06 1.50 -18.85
C GLY A 166 -42.84 1.62 -17.93
N ASN A 167 -42.46 0.59 -17.17
CA ASN A 167 -41.19 0.61 -16.42
C ASN A 167 -39.99 0.40 -17.37
N ARG A 168 -39.86 1.23 -18.41
CA ARG A 168 -38.55 1.56 -18.98
C ARG A 168 -37.82 2.38 -17.93
N GLY A 169 -37.45 1.67 -16.88
CA GLY A 169 -36.80 2.19 -15.69
C GLY A 169 -35.55 2.93 -16.14
N LYS A 170 -35.35 4.11 -15.55
CA LYS A 170 -34.16 4.94 -15.74
C LYS A 170 -32.95 4.06 -15.51
N THR A 171 -32.37 3.54 -16.58
CA THR A 171 -31.27 2.59 -16.49
C THR A 171 -30.04 3.41 -16.16
N LYS A 172 -29.38 3.04 -15.07
CA LYS A 172 -28.18 3.70 -14.58
C LYS A 172 -27.04 2.71 -14.64
N CYS A 173 -25.91 3.14 -15.18
CA CYS A 173 -24.65 2.45 -15.06
C CYS A 173 -23.90 3.08 -13.89
N VAL A 174 -23.74 2.34 -12.79
CA VAL A 174 -23.02 2.83 -11.60
C VAL A 174 -21.51 2.77 -11.86
N VAL A 175 -20.80 3.82 -11.48
CA VAL A 175 -19.35 3.91 -11.55
C VAL A 175 -18.84 3.91 -10.12
N THR A 176 -18.24 2.81 -9.71
CA THR A 176 -17.54 2.69 -8.43
C THR A 176 -16.12 3.23 -8.61
N VAL A 177 -15.76 4.22 -7.80
CA VAL A 177 -14.42 4.81 -7.81
C VAL A 177 -13.74 4.48 -6.49
N THR A 178 -12.69 3.68 -6.55
CA THR A 178 -11.81 3.40 -5.41
C THR A 178 -10.73 4.48 -5.33
N VAL A 179 -10.62 5.13 -4.18
CA VAL A 179 -9.55 6.09 -3.89
C VAL A 179 -8.60 5.42 -2.91
N PRO A 180 -7.36 5.08 -3.31
CA PRO A 180 -6.44 4.38 -2.44
C PRO A 180 -6.02 5.27 -1.27
N ALA A 181 -5.68 4.64 -0.15
CA ALA A 181 -5.06 5.32 0.98
C ALA A 181 -3.78 6.09 0.57
N ASP A 182 -3.46 7.16 1.32
CA ASP A 182 -2.20 7.87 1.18
C ASP A 182 -1.02 6.88 1.40
N PRO A 183 -0.06 6.79 0.47
CA PRO A 183 1.09 5.91 0.62
C PRO A 183 1.92 6.24 1.87
N ASN A 184 1.84 7.47 2.38
CA ASN A 184 2.54 7.92 3.59
C ASN A 184 1.70 7.80 4.87
N ALA A 185 0.41 7.45 4.78
CA ALA A 185 -0.39 7.18 5.98
C ALA A 185 0.04 5.88 6.66
N ASN A 186 -0.19 5.79 7.98
CA ASN A 186 0.07 4.58 8.76
C ASN A 186 -1.03 3.52 8.60
N THR A 187 -1.58 3.39 7.40
CA THR A 187 -2.57 2.38 7.06
C THR A 187 -1.91 1.26 6.28
N CYS A 188 -2.09 0.04 6.77
CA CYS A 188 -1.64 -1.18 6.12
C CYS A 188 -2.65 -1.55 5.04
N THR A 189 -2.23 -1.49 3.78
CA THR A 189 -3.06 -1.80 2.61
C THR A 189 -2.46 -2.98 1.84
N VAL A 190 -3.28 -3.67 1.04
CA VAL A 190 -2.79 -4.77 0.17
C VAL A 190 -1.69 -4.28 -0.78
N ALA A 191 -1.82 -3.07 -1.31
CA ALA A 191 -0.83 -2.46 -2.19
C ALA A 191 0.53 -2.23 -1.49
N LYS A 192 0.54 -1.89 -0.20
CA LYS A 192 1.78 -1.72 0.57
C LYS A 192 2.47 -3.05 0.89
N GLN A 193 1.71 -4.14 1.04
CA GLN A 193 2.15 -5.49 1.46
C GLN A 193 2.81 -5.57 2.84
N SER A 194 3.68 -4.63 3.18
CA SER A 194 4.31 -4.48 4.48
C SER A 194 4.57 -3.00 4.76
N MET A 195 4.42 -2.60 6.02
CA MET A 195 4.89 -1.31 6.51
C MET A 195 5.69 -1.48 7.80
N THR A 196 6.62 -0.56 8.05
CA THR A 196 7.47 -0.59 9.24
C THR A 196 7.24 0.69 10.04
N LEU A 197 6.90 0.53 11.32
CA LEU A 197 6.71 1.61 12.27
C LEU A 197 7.79 1.53 13.34
N MET A 198 8.33 2.69 13.73
CA MET A 198 9.47 2.76 14.63
C MET A 198 9.08 3.40 15.97
N ILE A 199 9.37 2.69 17.05
CA ILE A 199 9.26 3.19 18.42
C ILE A 199 10.65 3.54 18.92
N THR A 200 10.85 4.81 19.23
CA THR A 200 12.10 5.32 19.80
C THR A 200 11.87 5.80 21.23
N ARG A 201 12.94 6.29 21.85
CA ARG A 201 12.89 6.91 23.17
C ARG A 201 11.94 8.11 23.21
N ASP A 202 11.82 8.82 22.09
CA ASP A 202 11.05 10.06 21.97
C ASP A 202 9.58 9.80 21.63
N SER A 203 9.31 8.86 20.72
CA SER A 203 7.92 8.58 20.29
C SER A 203 7.18 7.67 21.27
N LYS A 204 7.83 6.62 21.79
CA LYS A 204 7.29 5.54 22.67
C LYS A 204 5.99 4.85 22.22
N THR A 205 5.32 5.36 21.20
CA THR A 205 4.00 4.98 20.74
C THR A 205 3.95 5.14 19.22
N VAL A 206 3.24 4.25 18.56
CA VAL A 206 2.87 4.34 17.14
C VAL A 206 1.41 3.93 16.98
N SER A 207 0.77 4.46 15.94
CA SER A 207 -0.62 4.13 15.62
C SER A 207 -0.71 3.68 14.18
N PHE A 208 -1.59 2.71 13.93
CA PHE A 208 -1.82 2.19 12.61
C PHE A 208 -3.23 1.68 12.39
N LEU A 209 -3.55 1.48 11.12
CA LEU A 209 -4.85 1.06 10.63
C LEU A 209 -4.71 -0.18 9.75
N CYS A 210 -5.69 -1.09 9.83
CA CYS A 210 -5.93 -2.05 8.77
C CYS A 210 -6.91 -1.45 7.78
N ASP A 211 -6.62 -1.58 6.49
CA ASP A 211 -7.50 -1.08 5.44
C ASP A 211 -8.82 -1.87 5.37
N MET A 212 -9.84 -1.30 4.73
CA MET A 212 -11.19 -1.87 4.70
C MET A 212 -11.24 -3.31 4.14
N ASP A 213 -10.49 -3.58 3.06
CA ASP A 213 -10.46 -4.89 2.41
C ASP A 213 -9.71 -5.96 3.23
N ILE A 214 -8.95 -5.53 4.23
CA ILE A 214 -8.12 -6.37 5.10
C ILE A 214 -8.28 -6.01 6.58
N ALA A 215 -9.51 -5.70 6.98
CA ALA A 215 -9.83 -5.12 8.29
C ALA A 215 -9.51 -6.01 9.50
N THR A 216 -9.22 -7.31 9.30
CA THR A 216 -9.00 -8.25 10.42
C THR A 216 -7.53 -8.23 10.85
N LEU A 217 -7.27 -7.85 12.10
CA LEU A 217 -5.95 -7.89 12.70
C LEU A 217 -5.62 -9.29 13.25
N LEU A 218 -4.40 -9.75 12.96
CA LEU A 218 -3.82 -10.98 13.47
C LEU A 218 -2.52 -10.67 14.25
N PRO A 219 -2.30 -11.32 15.42
CA PRO A 219 -3.17 -12.31 16.05
C PRO A 219 -4.51 -11.74 16.52
N GLN A 220 -5.55 -12.57 16.62
CA GLN A 220 -6.88 -12.10 17.02
C GLN A 220 -6.89 -11.62 18.48
N ASP A 221 -6.12 -12.28 19.36
CA ASP A 221 -5.81 -11.80 20.70
C ASP A 221 -4.61 -10.82 20.68
N PHE A 222 -4.71 -9.78 19.86
CA PHE A 222 -3.63 -8.81 19.64
C PHE A 222 -3.21 -8.04 20.91
N SER A 223 -4.00 -8.10 21.98
CA SER A 223 -3.67 -7.46 23.27
C SER A 223 -2.66 -8.27 24.09
N HIS A 224 -2.56 -9.59 23.83
CA HIS A 224 -1.71 -10.50 24.59
C HIS A 224 -0.74 -11.31 23.71
N GLU A 225 -1.01 -11.40 22.42
CA GLU A 225 -0.20 -12.09 21.42
C GLU A 225 0.35 -11.12 20.37
N ILE A 226 1.54 -11.42 19.88
CA ILE A 226 2.19 -10.74 18.76
C ILE A 226 2.90 -11.77 17.89
N LEU A 227 3.15 -11.46 16.62
CA LEU A 227 3.97 -12.33 15.77
C LEU A 227 5.45 -12.00 15.94
N ASP A 228 6.30 -13.01 15.82
CA ASP A 228 7.75 -12.91 15.80
C ASP A 228 8.29 -12.05 14.63
N GLU A 229 9.61 -11.88 14.53
CA GLU A 229 10.26 -11.09 13.46
C GLU A 229 9.98 -11.66 12.05
N SER A 230 9.81 -12.98 11.93
CA SER A 230 9.42 -13.62 10.66
C SER A 230 7.95 -13.37 10.30
N CYS A 231 7.19 -12.81 11.24
CA CYS A 231 5.76 -12.58 11.17
C CYS A 231 4.97 -13.89 10.94
N GLN A 232 5.41 -15.03 11.46
CA GLN A 232 4.75 -16.33 11.25
C GLN A 232 4.32 -16.96 12.56
N GLU A 233 5.17 -16.92 13.58
CA GLU A 233 4.91 -17.58 14.85
C GLU A 233 4.32 -16.61 15.86
N LYS A 234 3.30 -17.06 16.56
CA LYS A 234 2.68 -16.30 17.65
C LYS A 234 3.50 -16.46 18.91
N VAL A 235 3.78 -15.35 19.58
CA VAL A 235 4.46 -15.28 20.87
C VAL A 235 3.65 -14.40 21.81
N LYS A 236 3.84 -14.58 23.13
CA LYS A 236 3.19 -13.72 24.13
C LYS A 236 3.85 -12.36 24.16
N LEU A 237 3.06 -11.29 24.02
CA LEU A 237 3.55 -9.91 24.01
C LEU A 237 4.31 -9.58 25.31
N ALA A 238 3.77 -9.98 26.46
CA ALA A 238 4.38 -9.71 27.76
C ALA A 238 5.72 -10.43 27.98
N ASP A 239 5.96 -11.55 27.29
CA ASP A 239 7.21 -12.30 27.44
C ASP A 239 8.34 -11.64 26.65
N VAL A 240 8.02 -11.09 25.47
CA VAL A 240 9.01 -10.51 24.55
C VAL A 240 9.17 -9.00 24.71
N LEU A 241 8.12 -8.30 25.14
CA LEU A 241 8.08 -6.88 25.44
C LEU A 241 7.20 -6.62 26.67
N PRO A 242 7.71 -6.82 27.90
CA PRO A 242 6.90 -6.77 29.13
C PRO A 242 6.18 -5.45 29.40
N SER A 243 6.69 -4.35 28.83
CA SER A 243 6.13 -3.00 29.02
C SER A 243 5.17 -2.57 27.90
N ALA A 244 5.01 -3.42 26.87
CA ALA A 244 4.26 -3.11 25.67
C ALA A 244 2.77 -3.38 25.84
N THR A 245 1.96 -2.59 25.14
CA THR A 245 0.52 -2.78 25.00
C THR A 245 0.10 -2.45 23.58
N LEU A 246 -0.89 -3.18 23.07
CA LEU A 246 -1.63 -2.81 21.87
C LEU A 246 -3.10 -2.64 22.24
N GLN A 247 -3.67 -1.49 21.90
CA GLN A 247 -5.07 -1.18 22.15
C GLN A 247 -5.78 -0.79 20.87
N GLU A 248 -6.99 -1.28 20.70
CA GLU A 248 -7.90 -0.81 19.66
C GLU A 248 -8.67 0.41 20.20
N THR A 249 -8.64 1.50 19.44
CA THR A 249 -9.44 2.70 19.70
C THR A 249 -10.52 2.82 18.63
N SER A 250 -11.41 3.82 18.76
CA SER A 250 -12.42 4.09 17.74
C SER A 250 -11.86 4.42 16.35
N SER A 251 -10.57 4.77 16.27
CA SER A 251 -9.94 5.26 15.04
C SER A 251 -8.64 4.57 14.66
N ALA A 252 -8.04 3.74 15.54
CA ALA A 252 -6.78 3.04 15.24
C ALA A 252 -6.35 2.00 16.28
N TYR A 253 -5.43 1.13 15.86
CA TYR A 253 -4.61 0.35 16.77
C TYR A 253 -3.43 1.20 17.25
N VAL A 254 -3.24 1.27 18.56
CA VAL A 254 -2.19 2.06 19.20
C VAL A 254 -1.26 1.12 19.95
N PHE A 255 -0.05 0.97 19.43
CA PHE A 255 1.01 0.21 20.09
C PHE A 255 1.86 1.17 20.93
N SER A 256 2.05 0.87 22.20
CA SER A 256 2.86 1.69 23.11
C SER A 256 3.80 0.84 23.96
N VAL A 257 4.92 1.43 24.40
CA VAL A 257 5.84 0.83 25.36
C VAL A 257 6.14 1.82 26.49
N LYS A 258 6.12 1.37 27.74
CA LYS A 258 6.55 2.21 28.87
C LYS A 258 8.06 2.32 28.93
N GLU A 259 8.72 1.19 28.74
CA GLU A 259 10.17 1.01 28.79
C GLU A 259 10.67 0.32 27.53
N LEU A 260 11.74 0.88 26.94
CA LEU A 260 12.37 0.28 25.77
C LEU A 260 13.12 -1.01 26.16
N PRO A 261 13.14 -2.03 25.27
CA PRO A 261 13.90 -3.25 25.50
C PRO A 261 15.41 -2.97 25.55
N LYS A 262 16.19 -3.88 26.12
CA LYS A 262 17.66 -3.75 26.20
C LYS A 262 18.32 -3.83 24.81
N THR A 263 17.79 -4.70 23.96
CA THR A 263 18.20 -4.86 22.57
C THR A 263 17.08 -4.40 21.68
N GLU A 264 17.44 -3.86 20.52
CA GLU A 264 16.44 -3.57 19.50
C GLU A 264 15.73 -4.86 19.10
N ALA A 265 14.42 -4.77 18.88
CA ALA A 265 13.61 -5.91 18.48
C ALA A 265 12.55 -5.49 17.46
N THR A 266 12.16 -6.42 16.59
CA THR A 266 11.09 -6.23 15.61
C THR A 266 10.07 -7.35 15.76
N TYR A 267 8.79 -6.97 15.78
CA TYR A 267 7.67 -7.89 15.87
C TYR A 267 6.58 -7.47 14.88
N CYS A 268 5.62 -8.35 14.60
CA CYS A 268 4.63 -8.09 13.57
C CYS A 268 3.18 -8.26 14.01
N TYR A 269 2.31 -7.53 13.32
CA TYR A 269 0.90 -7.85 13.16
C TYR A 269 0.58 -8.04 11.68
N LYS A 270 -0.56 -8.64 11.37
CA LYS A 270 -1.05 -8.77 9.99
C LYS A 270 -2.49 -8.30 9.88
N CYS A 271 -2.75 -7.47 8.89
CA CYS A 271 -4.08 -7.11 8.42
C CYS A 271 -4.46 -8.09 7.30
N SER A 272 -5.63 -8.72 7.40
CA SER A 272 -6.11 -9.72 6.44
C SER A 272 -7.63 -9.62 6.22
N PRO A 273 -8.15 -10.14 5.11
CA PRO A 273 -9.59 -10.18 4.87
C PRO A 273 -10.26 -11.07 5.91
N LEU A 274 -11.54 -10.83 6.17
CA LEU A 274 -12.36 -11.70 6.99
C LEU A 274 -12.61 -13.01 6.22
N VAL A 275 -11.73 -14.00 6.34
CA VAL A 275 -11.96 -15.36 5.83
C VAL A 275 -11.67 -16.38 6.93
N ASP A 276 -12.71 -17.16 7.23
CA ASP A 276 -12.64 -18.35 8.09
C ASP A 276 -11.51 -19.26 7.62
N SER A 277 -10.70 -19.67 8.59
CA SER A 277 -9.71 -20.75 8.56
C SER A 277 -9.65 -21.57 7.26
N GLY A 278 -8.73 -21.20 6.38
CA GLY A 278 -8.37 -22.02 5.22
C GLY A 278 -7.02 -21.57 4.67
N ASP A 279 -5.95 -22.24 5.12
CA ASP A 279 -4.62 -22.19 4.52
C ASP A 279 -4.70 -22.56 3.02
N THR A 280 -5.07 -21.60 2.20
CA THR A 280 -4.84 -21.64 0.77
C THR A 280 -3.67 -20.71 0.50
N ALA A 281 -2.69 -21.20 -0.24
CA ALA A 281 -1.43 -20.53 -0.54
C ALA A 281 -1.58 -19.15 -1.24
N ASP A 282 -2.81 -18.74 -1.58
CA ASP A 282 -3.16 -17.40 -2.10
C ASP A 282 -3.43 -16.35 -0.99
N GLY A 283 -3.61 -16.75 0.28
CA GLY A 283 -3.87 -15.83 1.40
C GLY A 283 -2.72 -14.85 1.71
N LYS A 284 -1.52 -15.09 1.18
CA LYS A 284 -0.38 -14.16 1.29
C LYS A 284 -0.48 -12.94 0.37
N LYS A 285 -1.29 -13.00 -0.69
CA LYS A 285 -1.38 -11.90 -1.68
C LYS A 285 -2.36 -10.80 -1.27
N ASN A 286 -3.27 -11.11 -0.35
CA ASN A 286 -4.32 -10.20 0.09
C ASN A 286 -4.16 -9.80 1.56
N ALA A 287 -2.93 -9.74 2.06
CA ALA A 287 -2.66 -9.35 3.44
C ALA A 287 -1.60 -8.26 3.47
N CYS A 288 -1.60 -7.48 4.56
CA CYS A 288 -0.58 -6.47 4.81
C CYS A 288 0.07 -6.72 6.17
N THR A 289 1.40 -6.65 6.22
CA THR A 289 2.17 -6.89 7.44
C THR A 289 2.58 -5.57 8.09
N VAL A 290 2.26 -5.40 9.37
CA VAL A 290 2.70 -4.26 10.18
C VAL A 290 3.90 -4.70 11.00
N LYS A 291 5.10 -4.20 10.68
CA LYS A 291 6.31 -4.45 11.46
C LYS A 291 6.54 -3.32 12.46
N ILE A 292 6.52 -3.65 13.74
CA ILE A 292 6.84 -2.73 14.83
C ILE A 292 8.29 -2.95 15.24
N ARG A 293 9.15 -1.98 14.93
CA ARG A 293 10.55 -1.97 15.35
C ARG A 293 10.69 -1.12 16.61
N VAL A 294 11.16 -1.70 17.70
CA VAL A 294 11.34 -1.05 18.99
C VAL A 294 12.83 -0.89 19.26
N SER A 295 13.29 0.37 19.33
CA SER A 295 14.71 0.68 19.59
C SER A 295 15.17 0.21 20.97
N ALA A 296 16.46 -0.08 21.08
CA ALA A 296 17.11 -0.36 22.36
C ALA A 296 17.06 0.84 23.32
N SER A 297 16.98 0.59 24.62
CA SER A 297 17.00 1.61 25.67
C SER A 297 18.34 2.33 25.79
N SER A 298 19.45 1.71 25.36
CA SER A 298 20.78 2.31 25.33
C SER A 298 21.13 2.80 23.93
N GLY A 299 20.66 3.99 23.58
CA GLY A 299 21.29 4.78 22.52
C GLY A 299 22.53 5.47 23.08
N GLU A 300 23.64 4.74 23.24
CA GLU A 300 24.94 5.35 23.48
C GLU A 300 25.99 4.72 22.56
N ASN A 301 26.55 5.53 21.68
CA ASN A 301 27.90 5.34 21.15
C ASN A 301 28.87 5.26 22.34
N LEU A 302 29.02 4.09 22.93
CA LEU A 302 30.14 3.80 23.83
C LEU A 302 31.16 2.94 23.09
N SER A 303 31.73 3.52 22.04
CA SER A 303 33.14 3.31 21.73
C SER A 303 33.98 4.12 22.72
N VAL A 304 33.84 3.86 24.02
CA VAL A 304 34.86 4.20 25.00
C VAL A 304 35.57 2.88 25.30
N SER A 305 36.51 2.54 24.43
CA SER A 305 37.55 1.59 24.78
C SER A 305 38.36 2.26 25.88
N VAL A 306 38.05 1.95 27.14
CA VAL A 306 38.95 2.22 28.25
C VAL A 306 40.15 1.30 28.04
N THR A 307 41.13 1.78 27.29
CA THR A 307 42.48 1.24 27.32
C THR A 307 43.03 1.54 28.71
N ALA A 308 42.81 0.59 29.63
CA ALA A 308 43.61 0.49 30.83
C ALA A 308 45.08 0.45 30.40
N GLY A 309 45.86 1.40 30.89
CA GLY A 309 47.26 1.54 30.56
C GLY A 309 48.02 0.24 30.80
N SER A 310 48.51 -0.35 29.72
CA SER A 310 49.60 -1.32 29.77
C SER A 310 50.69 -0.82 28.85
N VAL A 311 51.69 -0.18 29.46
CA VAL A 311 52.94 0.20 28.81
C VAL A 311 53.65 -1.10 28.44
N CYS A 312 53.62 -1.48 27.18
CA CYS A 312 54.58 -2.43 26.62
C CYS A 312 55.22 -1.80 25.39
N ALA A 313 56.44 -1.32 25.60
CA ALA A 313 57.36 -0.93 24.56
C ALA A 313 57.59 -2.11 23.61
N LEU A 314 57.26 -1.95 22.32
CA LEU A 314 57.78 -2.81 21.27
C LEU A 314 58.37 -1.95 20.15
N VAL A 315 59.69 -1.92 20.24
CA VAL A 315 60.74 -1.55 19.29
C VAL A 315 60.31 -1.58 17.82
N PHE A 316 60.53 -0.45 17.15
CA PHE A 316 60.53 -0.31 15.70
C PHE A 316 61.65 -1.17 15.08
N GLY A 317 61.27 -2.16 14.26
CA GLY A 317 62.16 -2.88 13.36
C GLY A 317 61.96 -2.43 11.92
N LEU A 318 62.72 -1.42 11.48
CA LEU A 318 62.90 -1.06 10.07
C LEU A 318 63.71 -2.16 9.37
N PHE A 319 63.09 -2.92 8.47
CA PHE A 319 63.82 -3.69 7.47
C PHE A 319 63.76 -2.99 6.12
N VAL A 320 64.83 -2.27 5.84
CA VAL A 320 65.29 -1.91 4.50
C VAL A 320 65.81 -3.19 3.85
N SER A 321 65.34 -3.52 2.65
CA SER A 321 66.04 -4.47 1.78
C SER A 321 65.86 -4.06 0.33
N SER A 322 66.84 -3.30 -0.12
CA SER A 322 67.20 -3.13 -1.52
C SER A 322 68.13 -4.28 -1.91
N VAL A 323 67.81 -5.05 -2.96
CA VAL A 323 68.84 -5.80 -3.69
C VAL A 323 68.57 -5.71 -5.19
N PHE A 324 69.64 -5.34 -5.88
CA PHE A 324 69.80 -5.10 -7.30
C PHE A 324 69.76 -6.38 -8.17
N SER A 325 69.34 -6.17 -9.42
CA SER A 325 69.86 -6.69 -10.70
C SER A 325 70.37 -8.13 -10.84
N ALA A 326 69.87 -8.84 -11.87
CA ALA A 326 70.71 -9.33 -12.97
C ALA A 326 69.85 -9.88 -14.14
N VAL A 327 70.06 -9.28 -15.31
CA VAL A 327 69.77 -9.85 -16.64
C VAL A 327 70.81 -10.95 -16.93
N PRO A 328 70.45 -12.01 -17.66
CA PRO A 328 71.29 -12.34 -18.81
C PRO A 328 70.52 -12.75 -20.07
N LEU A 329 71.06 -12.23 -21.19
CA LEU A 329 71.03 -12.64 -22.60
C LEU A 329 69.73 -13.15 -23.24
#